data_AF-A0A6L7YQX2-F1
#
_entry.id   AF-A0A6L7YQX2-F1
#
_cell.length_a   1.000
_cell.length_b   1.000
_cell.length_c   1.000
_cell.angle_alpha   90.00
_cell.angle_beta   90.00
_cell.angle_gamma   90.00
#
_symmetry.space_group_name_H-M   'P 1'
#
loop_
_entity.id
_entity.type
_entity.pdbx_description
1 polymer ?
#
loop_
_entity_poly.entity_id
_entity_poly.type
_entity_poly.pdbx_seq_one_letter_code
_entity_poly.pdbx_strand_id
1 'polypeptide(L)'
;MREARAQGTPQTPRETASQASGKSSGVQSRRKKVRTPSREAYRNTIRNRNVCNRASSGLGRRFGRIAVEDLRIRNMTRSAAGTIEEPGKNVAQKTGLNRSITEQTWGMIHHQLAYKAKYAGRQMVKVGPAYTSKTCSDCGVIRTEGLETYRLFDCHACGLVVDRDLNAARNKEARAFGYVQARGNESAQSGIAPHAQLSELSPVHAERQPA
;
A
#
# COMPACT_ATOMS: atom_id res chain seq x y z
N MET A 1 54.53 -79.89 43.15
CA MET A 1 53.50 -80.94 43.36
C MET A 1 52.52 -80.39 44.39
N ARG A 2 51.24 -80.10 44.17
CA ARG A 2 50.25 -80.12 43.07
C ARG A 2 49.18 -79.10 43.53
N GLU A 3 48.86 -78.08 42.75
CA GLU A 3 47.62 -77.94 41.97
C GLU A 3 46.30 -77.92 42.75
N ALA A 4 45.56 -76.80 42.65
CA ALA A 4 44.15 -76.83 42.24
C ALA A 4 43.71 -75.45 41.69
N ARG A 5 43.37 -75.45 40.39
CA ARG A 5 42.65 -74.41 39.63
C ARG A 5 41.14 -74.52 39.89
N ALA A 6 40.41 -73.40 39.83
CA ALA A 6 39.11 -73.26 39.14
C ALA A 6 38.73 -71.76 39.12
N GLN A 7 38.79 -71.04 37.98
CA GLN A 7 37.81 -70.93 36.87
C GLN A 7 36.83 -69.74 37.04
N GLY A 8 36.68 -68.93 35.97
CA GLY A 8 35.58 -67.96 35.80
C GLY A 8 36.01 -66.58 35.26
N THR A 9 36.63 -66.52 34.09
CA THR A 9 36.12 -65.95 32.81
C THR A 9 36.15 -64.40 32.65
N PRO A 10 36.70 -63.91 31.52
CA PRO A 10 36.80 -62.49 31.19
C PRO A 10 35.47 -61.96 30.63
N GLN A 11 35.04 -60.78 31.07
CA GLN A 11 33.97 -60.05 30.38
C GLN A 11 34.54 -58.88 29.58
N THR A 12 34.14 -58.90 28.31
CA THR A 12 34.58 -58.19 27.12
C THR A 12 34.35 -56.67 27.15
N PRO A 13 35.10 -55.89 26.34
CA PRO A 13 34.85 -54.46 26.19
C PRO A 13 33.52 -54.25 25.47
N ARG A 14 32.57 -53.57 26.12
CA ARG A 14 31.40 -53.04 25.42
C ARG A 14 31.79 -51.75 24.71
N GLU A 15 32.22 -51.89 23.47
CA GLU A 15 31.85 -50.90 22.45
C GLU A 15 30.34 -51.03 22.23
N THR A 16 29.61 -49.91 22.25
CA THR A 16 28.74 -49.50 21.14
C THR A 16 27.90 -48.28 21.50
N ALA A 17 27.79 -47.41 20.49
CA ALA A 17 26.74 -46.43 20.25
C ALA A 17 26.67 -45.21 21.19
N SER A 18 27.39 -44.18 20.79
CA SER A 18 26.95 -42.78 20.91
C SER A 18 25.50 -42.64 20.43
N GLN A 19 24.53 -42.58 21.35
CA GLN A 19 23.21 -42.07 21.03
C GLN A 19 23.23 -40.56 21.15
N ALA A 20 23.68 -39.90 20.07
CA ALA A 20 23.27 -38.53 19.79
C ALA A 20 21.76 -38.58 19.55
N SER A 21 20.98 -38.18 20.55
CA SER A 21 19.55 -37.97 20.42
C SER A 21 19.33 -36.83 19.43
N GLY A 22 19.08 -37.20 18.17
CA GLY A 22 18.65 -36.28 17.14
C GLY A 22 17.43 -35.52 17.64
N LYS A 23 17.56 -34.20 17.78
CA LYS A 23 16.41 -33.32 17.98
C LYS A 23 15.49 -33.51 16.78
N SER A 24 14.40 -34.22 16.98
CA SER A 24 13.29 -34.14 16.03
C SER A 24 12.88 -32.68 15.94
N SER A 25 13.02 -32.10 14.75
CA SER A 25 12.56 -30.77 14.42
C SER A 25 11.03 -30.78 14.44
N GLY A 26 10.47 -30.77 15.65
CA GLY A 26 9.06 -30.58 15.88
C GLY A 26 8.66 -29.23 15.29
N VAL A 27 7.68 -29.26 14.39
CA VAL A 27 6.99 -28.06 13.90
C VAL A 27 6.38 -27.37 15.11
N GLN A 28 7.13 -26.46 15.72
CA GLN A 28 6.62 -25.62 16.79
C GLN A 28 5.61 -24.68 16.16
N SER A 29 4.34 -25.05 16.26
CA SER A 29 3.18 -24.18 16.07
C SER A 29 3.46 -22.85 16.78
N ARG A 30 3.85 -21.84 16.00
CA ARG A 30 4.21 -20.52 16.49
C ARG A 30 2.91 -19.83 16.92
N ARG A 31 2.42 -20.14 18.12
CA ARG A 31 1.32 -19.41 18.76
C ARG A 31 1.72 -17.94 18.71
N LYS A 32 1.05 -17.14 17.88
CA LYS A 32 1.35 -15.71 17.75
C LYS A 32 1.15 -15.09 19.12
N LYS A 33 2.23 -14.92 19.89
CA LYS A 33 2.20 -14.10 21.11
C LYS A 33 1.67 -12.74 20.68
N VAL A 34 0.50 -12.37 21.19
CA VAL A 34 -0.07 -11.03 20.99
C VAL A 34 0.92 -10.08 21.65
N ARG A 35 1.71 -9.38 20.83
CA ARG A 35 2.62 -8.35 21.33
C ARG A 35 1.76 -7.17 21.79
N THR A 36 1.80 -6.87 23.08
CA THR A 36 1.27 -5.60 23.59
C THR A 36 2.03 -4.47 22.90
N PRO A 37 1.34 -3.51 22.27
CA PRO A 37 2.01 -2.37 21.65
C PRO A 37 2.80 -1.58 22.70
N SER A 38 3.94 -1.01 22.32
CA SER A 38 4.68 -0.13 23.21
C SER A 38 3.82 1.07 23.60
N ARG A 39 4.12 1.68 24.76
CA ARG A 39 3.46 2.93 25.18
C ARG A 39 3.53 4.01 24.10
N GLU A 40 4.65 4.10 23.40
CA GLU A 40 4.84 5.02 22.28
C GLU A 40 3.95 4.70 21.09
N ALA A 41 3.89 3.43 20.66
CA ALA A 41 3.00 3.00 19.58
C ALA A 41 1.53 3.33 19.92
N TYR A 42 1.12 3.11 21.17
CA TYR A 42 -0.20 3.50 21.64
C TYR A 42 -0.43 5.01 21.54
N ARG A 43 0.50 5.84 22.03
CA ARG A 43 0.42 7.31 21.91
C ARG A 43 0.31 7.77 20.46
N ASN A 44 1.05 7.16 19.55
CA ASN A 44 1.01 7.47 18.13
C ASN A 44 -0.37 7.15 17.52
N THR A 45 -1.00 6.04 17.91
CA THR A 45 -2.37 5.74 17.43
C THR A 45 -3.40 6.77 17.87
N ILE A 46 -3.33 7.26 19.12
CA ILE A 46 -4.19 8.33 19.62
C ILE A 46 -3.93 9.64 18.85
N ARG A 47 -2.67 10.03 18.71
CA ARG A 47 -2.29 11.26 17.99
C ARG A 47 -2.80 11.22 16.56
N ASN A 48 -2.55 10.13 15.85
CA ASN A 48 -2.99 9.93 14.47
C ASN A 48 -4.51 9.99 14.35
N ARG A 49 -5.24 9.33 15.28
CA ARG A 49 -6.70 9.40 15.32
C ARG A 49 -7.19 10.84 15.48
N ASN A 50 -6.58 11.62 16.37
CA ASN A 50 -6.95 13.01 16.61
C ASN A 50 -6.68 13.91 15.41
N VAL A 51 -5.52 13.74 14.75
CA VAL A 51 -5.16 14.45 13.52
C VAL A 51 -6.17 14.14 12.40
N CYS A 52 -6.44 12.86 12.14
CA CYS A 52 -7.46 12.46 11.16
C CYS A 52 -8.85 13.00 11.53
N ASN A 53 -9.20 13.01 12.81
CA ASN A 53 -10.50 13.50 13.27
C ASN A 53 -10.66 14.99 13.01
N ARG A 54 -9.64 15.79 13.34
CA ARG A 54 -9.63 17.23 13.08
C ARG A 54 -9.69 17.53 11.58
N ALA A 55 -8.86 16.85 10.78
CA ALA A 55 -8.80 17.04 9.33
C ALA A 55 -10.12 16.67 8.65
N SER A 56 -10.64 15.47 8.91
CA SER A 56 -11.90 14.98 8.31
C SER A 56 -13.12 15.81 8.74
N SER A 57 -13.18 16.25 10.00
CA SER A 57 -14.24 17.17 10.45
C SER A 57 -14.15 18.53 9.77
N GLY A 58 -12.94 19.08 9.61
CA GLY A 58 -12.73 20.35 8.92
C GLY A 58 -13.19 20.28 7.45
N LEU A 59 -12.81 19.21 6.74
CA LEU A 59 -13.20 19.00 5.35
C LEU A 59 -14.72 18.83 5.19
N GLY A 60 -15.34 17.94 5.98
CA GLY A 60 -16.79 17.68 5.88
C GLY A 60 -17.67 18.86 6.30
N ARG A 61 -17.16 19.79 7.11
CA ARG A 61 -17.89 21.02 7.47
C ARG A 61 -17.81 22.10 6.39
N ARG A 62 -16.64 22.26 5.76
CA ARG A 62 -16.34 23.39 4.87
C ARG A 62 -16.77 23.15 3.42
N PHE A 63 -16.74 21.91 2.96
CA PHE A 63 -16.92 21.61 1.54
C PHE A 63 -18.18 20.78 1.28
N GLY A 64 -18.97 21.20 0.30
CA GLY A 64 -20.19 20.51 -0.17
C GLY A 64 -19.89 19.20 -0.89
N ARG A 65 -18.79 19.20 -1.64
CA ARG A 65 -18.35 18.12 -2.53
C ARG A 65 -16.86 17.88 -2.30
N ILE A 66 -16.46 16.62 -2.17
CA ILE A 66 -15.10 16.23 -1.80
C ILE A 66 -14.66 15.07 -2.69
N ALA A 67 -13.57 15.26 -3.44
CA ALA A 67 -12.94 14.19 -4.22
C ALA A 67 -11.66 13.71 -3.50
N VAL A 68 -11.51 12.39 -3.35
CA VAL A 68 -10.29 11.77 -2.82
C VAL A 68 -9.79 10.66 -3.75
N GLU A 69 -8.51 10.34 -3.70
CA GLU A 69 -7.97 9.24 -4.50
C GLU A 69 -8.47 7.88 -3.98
N ASP A 70 -8.85 6.99 -4.88
CA ASP A 70 -9.12 5.59 -4.55
C ASP A 70 -7.80 4.79 -4.51
N LEU A 71 -6.96 5.11 -3.54
CA LEU A 71 -5.75 4.34 -3.30
C LEU A 71 -6.13 2.93 -2.82
N ARG A 72 -5.54 1.91 -3.47
CA ARG A 72 -5.68 0.50 -3.06
C ARG A 72 -4.81 0.20 -1.84
N ILE A 73 -5.02 0.93 -0.74
CA ILE A 73 -4.15 0.94 0.45
C ILE A 73 -3.93 -0.46 1.01
N ARG A 74 -4.97 -1.30 1.08
CA ARG A 74 -4.87 -2.69 1.56
C ARG A 74 -3.92 -3.54 0.71
N ASN A 75 -3.88 -3.31 -0.60
CA ASN A 75 -2.93 -4.00 -1.48
C ASN A 75 -1.53 -3.41 -1.33
N MET A 76 -1.42 -2.09 -1.18
CA MET A 76 -0.14 -1.40 -0.98
C MET A 76 0.54 -1.81 0.33
N THR A 77 -0.21 -2.15 1.39
CA THR A 77 0.36 -2.55 2.69
C THR A 77 0.38 -4.07 2.91
N ARG A 78 0.11 -4.87 1.87
CA ARG A 78 0.19 -6.33 1.95
C ARG A 78 1.63 -6.75 2.28
N SER A 79 1.76 -7.76 3.14
CA SER A 79 3.06 -8.37 3.43
C SER A 79 3.63 -9.03 2.18
N ALA A 80 4.95 -8.94 2.00
CA ALA A 80 5.67 -9.77 1.03
C ALA A 80 6.20 -11.07 1.66
N ALA A 81 5.90 -11.34 2.93
CA ALA A 81 6.30 -12.60 3.56
C ALA A 81 5.63 -13.79 2.85
N GLY A 82 6.45 -14.75 2.44
CA GLY A 82 6.01 -16.01 1.85
C GLY A 82 5.80 -17.10 2.89
N THR A 83 5.76 -18.35 2.43
CA THR A 83 5.67 -19.55 3.27
C THR A 83 7.07 -20.12 3.55
N ILE A 84 7.13 -21.27 4.21
CA ILE A 84 8.39 -22.00 4.40
C ILE A 84 8.85 -22.59 3.06
N GLU A 85 7.93 -23.20 2.32
CA GLU A 85 8.19 -23.81 1.00
C GLU A 85 8.51 -22.76 -0.07
N GLU A 86 7.86 -21.59 -0.01
CA GLU A 86 8.11 -20.50 -0.94
C GLU A 86 8.35 -19.17 -0.20
N PRO A 87 9.61 -18.90 0.19
CA PRO A 87 9.99 -17.70 0.90
C PRO A 87 9.76 -16.42 0.09
N GLY A 88 9.30 -15.38 0.79
CA GLY A 88 9.10 -14.06 0.20
C GLY A 88 10.40 -13.35 -0.14
N LYS A 89 10.40 -12.55 -1.21
CA LYS A 89 11.53 -11.69 -1.60
C LYS A 89 11.37 -10.27 -1.05
N ASN A 90 12.48 -9.60 -0.74
CA ASN A 90 12.51 -8.19 -0.27
C ASN A 90 11.60 -7.90 0.94
N VAL A 91 11.38 -8.89 1.82
CA VAL A 91 10.43 -8.79 2.94
C VAL A 91 10.77 -7.64 3.89
N ALA A 92 12.05 -7.44 4.20
CA ALA A 92 12.50 -6.35 5.08
C ALA A 92 12.22 -4.96 4.48
N GLN A 93 12.59 -4.75 3.21
CA GLN A 93 12.32 -3.52 2.47
C GLN A 93 10.81 -3.25 2.39
N LYS A 94 10.02 -4.27 2.04
CA LYS A 94 8.56 -4.17 1.97
C LYS A 94 7.94 -3.84 3.32
N THR A 95 8.45 -4.43 4.40
CA THR A 95 7.98 -4.15 5.76
C THR A 95 8.24 -2.69 6.14
N GLY A 96 9.41 -2.16 5.80
CA GLY A 96 9.75 -0.74 5.97
C GLY A 96 8.79 0.19 5.21
N LEU A 97 8.53 -0.10 3.93
CA LEU A 97 7.57 0.63 3.11
C LEU A 97 6.14 0.54 3.66
N ASN A 98 5.70 -0.64 4.10
CA ASN A 98 4.37 -0.82 4.67
C ASN A 98 4.20 0.00 5.95
N ARG A 99 5.24 0.11 6.77
CA ARG A 99 5.26 0.96 7.96
C ARG A 99 5.10 2.43 7.58
N SER A 100 5.91 2.95 6.64
CA SER A 100 5.82 4.37 6.24
C SER A 100 4.45 4.71 5.66
N ILE A 101 3.85 3.84 4.85
CA ILE A 101 2.49 4.03 4.32
C ILE A 101 1.45 4.05 5.45
N THR A 102 1.55 3.11 6.40
CA THR A 102 0.57 2.98 7.50
C THR A 102 0.65 4.16 8.46
N GLU A 103 1.85 4.69 8.70
CA GLU A 103 2.08 5.90 9.51
C GLU A 103 1.41 7.15 8.92
N GLN A 104 1.20 7.22 7.60
CA GLN A 104 0.46 8.32 6.97
C GLN A 104 -1.06 8.27 7.19
N THR A 105 -1.61 7.16 7.68
CA THR A 105 -3.01 7.04 8.11
C THR A 105 -4.08 7.29 7.04
N TRP A 106 -3.75 7.13 5.75
CA TRP A 106 -4.66 7.37 4.61
C TRP A 106 -6.00 6.65 4.72
N GLY A 107 -5.99 5.38 5.17
CA GLY A 107 -7.22 4.60 5.32
C GLY A 107 -8.14 5.17 6.41
N MET A 108 -7.54 5.68 7.50
CA MET A 108 -8.30 6.24 8.62
C MET A 108 -8.95 7.57 8.24
N ILE A 109 -8.23 8.46 7.55
CA ILE A 109 -8.82 9.73 7.10
C ILE A 109 -9.92 9.50 6.05
N HIS A 110 -9.75 8.56 5.10
CA HIS A 110 -10.81 8.22 4.14
C HIS A 110 -12.06 7.69 4.83
N HIS A 111 -11.90 6.76 5.77
CA HIS A 111 -13.02 6.22 6.54
C HIS A 111 -13.73 7.30 7.34
N GLN A 112 -12.98 8.13 8.07
CA GLN A 112 -13.57 9.18 8.88
C GLN A 112 -14.28 10.25 8.07
N LEU A 113 -13.68 10.66 6.95
CA LEU A 113 -14.27 11.64 6.06
C LEU A 113 -15.56 11.11 5.42
N ALA A 114 -15.60 9.83 5.04
CA ALA A 114 -16.79 9.23 4.43
C ALA A 114 -18.02 9.29 5.34
N TYR A 115 -17.89 8.84 6.60
CA TYR A 115 -19.05 8.88 7.50
C TYR A 115 -19.43 10.32 7.91
N LYS A 116 -18.45 11.22 8.08
CA LYS A 116 -18.73 12.62 8.45
C LYS A 116 -19.35 13.41 7.32
N ALA A 117 -18.87 13.20 6.08
CA ALA A 117 -19.48 13.78 4.89
C ALA A 117 -20.93 13.32 4.78
N LYS A 118 -21.19 12.02 4.90
CA LYS A 118 -22.55 11.46 4.91
C LYS A 118 -23.43 12.08 5.99
N TYR A 119 -22.94 12.16 7.22
CA TYR A 119 -23.71 12.74 8.35
C TYR A 119 -24.03 14.23 8.13
N ALA A 120 -23.14 14.97 7.49
CA ALA A 120 -23.33 16.39 7.18
C ALA A 120 -24.02 16.64 5.82
N GLY A 121 -24.58 15.61 5.17
CA GLY A 121 -25.26 15.75 3.87
C GLY A 121 -24.33 16.17 2.72
N ARG A 122 -23.05 15.82 2.79
CA ARG A 122 -22.02 16.17 1.79
C ARG A 122 -21.74 15.01 0.85
N GLN A 123 -21.33 15.33 -0.37
CA GLN A 123 -20.95 14.34 -1.37
C GLN A 123 -19.44 14.07 -1.29
N MET A 124 -19.06 12.81 -1.06
CA MET A 124 -17.67 12.36 -1.16
C MET A 124 -17.54 11.32 -2.26
N VAL A 125 -16.62 11.53 -3.20
CA VAL A 125 -16.35 10.63 -4.34
C VAL A 125 -14.90 10.19 -4.30
N LYS A 126 -14.68 8.90 -4.55
CA LYS A 126 -13.34 8.36 -4.75
C LYS A 126 -13.03 8.29 -6.24
N VAL A 127 -11.86 8.77 -6.63
CA VAL A 127 -11.43 8.83 -8.03
C VAL A 127 -10.16 8.02 -8.27
N GLY A 128 -10.06 7.35 -9.41
CA GLY A 128 -8.87 6.59 -9.76
C GLY A 128 -7.61 7.47 -9.75
N PRO A 129 -6.53 7.08 -9.05
CA PRO A 129 -5.33 7.90 -8.92
C PRO A 129 -4.46 7.93 -10.18
N ALA A 130 -4.73 7.03 -11.15
CA ALA A 130 -3.91 6.90 -12.35
C ALA A 130 -3.89 8.22 -13.15
N TYR A 131 -2.69 8.68 -13.48
CA TYR A 131 -2.42 9.85 -14.32
C TYR A 131 -2.93 11.20 -13.79
N THR A 132 -3.49 11.29 -12.57
CA THR A 132 -4.05 12.57 -12.06
C THR A 132 -3.00 13.67 -11.95
N SER A 133 -1.77 13.34 -11.60
CA SER A 133 -0.64 14.28 -11.51
C SER A 133 0.15 14.44 -12.81
N LYS A 134 -0.16 13.62 -13.84
CA LYS A 134 0.53 13.61 -15.13
C LYS A 134 -0.30 14.26 -16.25
N THR A 135 -1.61 14.29 -16.11
CA THR A 135 -2.53 14.94 -17.05
C THR A 135 -2.57 16.44 -16.78
N CYS A 136 -2.49 17.27 -17.82
CA CYS A 136 -2.73 18.71 -17.70
C CYS A 136 -4.20 18.97 -17.37
N SER A 137 -4.47 19.75 -16.31
CA SER A 137 -5.84 20.09 -15.90
C SER A 137 -6.55 21.07 -16.83
N ASP A 138 -5.84 21.62 -17.80
CA ASP A 138 -6.37 22.61 -18.75
C ASP A 138 -6.63 21.96 -20.11
N CYS A 139 -5.60 21.45 -20.80
CA CYS A 139 -5.75 20.85 -22.13
C CYS A 139 -5.84 19.31 -22.15
N GLY A 140 -5.67 18.62 -21.02
CA GLY A 140 -5.78 17.16 -20.94
C GLY A 140 -4.58 16.36 -21.45
N VAL A 141 -3.52 16.98 -21.98
CA VAL A 141 -2.32 16.25 -22.43
C VAL A 141 -1.65 15.52 -21.27
N ILE A 142 -1.18 14.29 -21.50
CA ILE A 142 -0.43 13.52 -20.50
C ILE A 142 1.06 13.79 -20.68
N ARG A 143 1.71 14.24 -19.62
CA ARG A 143 3.16 14.36 -19.56
C ARG A 143 3.76 13.03 -19.08
N THR A 144 4.58 12.42 -19.92
CA THR A 144 5.22 11.12 -19.67
C THR A 144 6.52 11.23 -18.88
N GLU A 145 7.25 12.35 -19.00
CA GLU A 145 8.63 12.49 -18.52
C GLU A 145 8.87 13.71 -17.62
N GLY A 146 9.93 13.65 -16.82
CA GLY A 146 10.49 14.79 -16.09
C GLY A 146 9.61 15.33 -14.95
N LEU A 147 8.66 14.56 -14.43
CA LEU A 147 7.79 14.97 -13.32
C LEU A 147 8.27 14.50 -11.94
N GLU A 148 9.23 13.57 -11.89
CA GLU A 148 9.57 12.84 -10.66
C GLU A 148 10.24 13.72 -9.60
N THR A 149 10.97 14.76 -10.03
CA THR A 149 11.74 15.66 -9.17
C THR A 149 11.12 17.04 -8.98
N TYR A 150 10.08 17.40 -9.77
CA TYR A 150 9.55 18.77 -9.80
C TYR A 150 8.21 18.91 -9.05
N ARG A 151 8.11 19.97 -8.24
CA ARG A 151 6.87 20.41 -7.57
C ARG A 151 5.89 21.09 -8.52
N LEU A 152 6.39 21.62 -9.64
CA LEU A 152 5.59 22.29 -10.65
C LEU A 152 5.19 21.30 -11.75
N PHE A 153 3.97 21.45 -12.23
CA PHE A 153 3.50 20.90 -13.49
C PHE A 153 3.62 21.99 -14.55
N ASP A 154 4.47 21.73 -15.54
CA ASP A 154 4.65 22.59 -16.72
C ASP A 154 4.19 21.82 -17.97
N CYS A 155 3.19 22.36 -18.64
CA CYS A 155 2.54 21.78 -19.80
C CYS A 155 3.18 22.27 -21.10
N HIS A 156 3.85 21.39 -21.82
CA HIS A 156 4.44 21.70 -23.13
C HIS A 156 3.41 22.01 -24.23
N ALA A 157 2.14 21.59 -24.07
CA ALA A 157 1.12 21.75 -25.11
C ALA A 157 0.35 23.08 -25.01
N CYS A 158 -0.01 23.52 -23.79
CA CYS A 158 -0.79 24.74 -23.58
C CYS A 158 -0.09 25.82 -22.73
N GLY A 159 1.11 25.54 -22.23
CA GLY A 159 1.88 26.50 -21.42
C GLY A 159 1.41 26.65 -19.97
N LEU A 160 0.46 25.83 -19.48
CA LEU A 160 0.06 25.84 -18.08
C LEU A 160 1.23 25.52 -17.16
N VAL A 161 1.55 26.44 -16.23
CA VAL A 161 2.52 26.23 -15.15
C VAL A 161 1.83 26.41 -13.79
N VAL A 162 1.70 25.33 -13.02
CA VAL A 162 1.04 25.33 -11.70
C VAL A 162 1.70 24.36 -10.73
N ASP A 163 1.39 24.43 -9.44
CA ASP A 163 1.75 23.37 -8.50
C ASP A 163 1.14 22.01 -8.94
N ARG A 164 1.94 20.94 -8.86
CA ARG A 164 1.56 19.61 -9.34
C ARG A 164 0.42 19.01 -8.51
N ASP A 165 0.38 19.27 -7.21
CA ASP A 165 -0.70 18.80 -6.34
C ASP A 165 -2.00 19.58 -6.63
N LEU A 166 -1.90 20.87 -6.98
CA LEU A 166 -3.03 21.67 -7.47
C LEU A 166 -3.56 21.15 -8.83
N ASN A 167 -2.68 20.88 -9.79
CA ASN A 167 -3.05 20.26 -11.07
C ASN A 167 -3.77 18.91 -10.84
N ALA A 168 -3.22 18.06 -9.97
CA ALA A 168 -3.83 16.81 -9.60
C ALA A 168 -5.19 17.00 -8.90
N ALA A 169 -5.34 18.00 -8.03
CA ALA A 169 -6.61 18.31 -7.38
C ALA A 169 -7.70 18.70 -8.39
N ARG A 170 -7.37 19.55 -9.37
CA ARG A 170 -8.29 19.94 -10.47
C ARG A 170 -8.72 18.72 -11.29
N ASN A 171 -7.78 17.86 -11.67
CA ASN A 171 -8.10 16.62 -12.37
C ASN A 171 -9.00 15.69 -11.55
N LYS A 172 -8.77 15.59 -10.24
CA LYS A 172 -9.61 14.77 -9.35
C LYS A 172 -11.02 15.32 -9.21
N GLU A 173 -11.16 16.64 -9.10
CA GLU A 173 -12.46 17.32 -9.09
C GLU A 173 -13.20 17.07 -10.41
N ALA A 174 -12.56 17.33 -11.56
CA ALA A 174 -13.16 17.12 -12.87
C ALA A 174 -13.64 15.66 -13.07
N ARG A 175 -12.84 14.67 -12.64
CA ARG A 175 -13.23 13.24 -12.69
C ARG A 175 -14.39 12.89 -11.75
N ALA A 176 -14.44 13.49 -10.56
CA ALA A 176 -15.47 13.19 -9.57
C ALA A 176 -16.82 13.82 -9.93
N PHE A 177 -16.78 15.01 -10.53
CA PHE A 177 -17.88 15.95 -10.49
C PHE A 177 -18.21 16.60 -11.84
N GLY A 178 -17.45 16.28 -12.88
CA GLY A 178 -17.46 17.01 -14.14
C GLY A 178 -16.74 18.36 -14.03
N TYR A 179 -16.45 18.99 -15.17
CA TYR A 179 -16.00 20.37 -15.19
C TYR A 179 -17.16 21.28 -14.77
N VAL A 180 -17.05 21.91 -13.61
CA VAL A 180 -17.87 23.09 -13.31
C VAL A 180 -17.20 24.23 -14.07
N GLN A 181 -17.71 24.56 -15.26
CA GLN A 181 -17.28 25.75 -15.99
C GLN A 181 -17.59 26.99 -15.13
N ALA A 182 -16.57 27.51 -14.43
CA ALA A 182 -16.65 28.79 -13.76
C ALA A 182 -16.37 29.91 -14.77
N ARG A 183 -17.43 30.29 -15.52
CA ARG A 183 -17.61 31.53 -16.30
C ARG A 183 -16.71 31.78 -17.53
N GLY A 184 -17.38 31.90 -18.68
CA GLY A 184 -17.35 33.15 -19.46
C GLY A 184 -16.27 33.29 -20.53
N ASN A 185 -16.34 32.49 -21.59
CA ASN A 185 -15.91 32.91 -22.93
C ASN A 185 -16.76 32.19 -24.00
N GLU A 186 -17.66 32.95 -24.61
CA GLU A 186 -18.41 32.55 -25.81
C GLU A 186 -17.47 32.51 -27.02
N SER A 187 -16.53 31.55 -27.07
CA SER A 187 -15.80 31.20 -28.29
C SER A 187 -14.80 30.07 -28.03
N ALA A 188 -15.31 28.89 -27.68
CA ALA A 188 -14.60 27.63 -27.87
C ALA A 188 -15.63 26.50 -27.94
N GLN A 189 -16.41 26.48 -29.02
CA GLN A 189 -17.14 25.27 -29.38
C GLN A 189 -16.16 24.23 -29.91
N SER A 190 -16.42 22.99 -29.50
CA SER A 190 -15.81 21.73 -29.91
C SER A 190 -14.50 21.32 -29.21
N GLY A 191 -14.64 20.36 -28.30
CA GLY A 191 -13.52 19.70 -27.66
C GLY A 191 -13.90 18.82 -26.48
N ILE A 192 -15.05 18.14 -26.54
CA ILE A 192 -15.31 17.01 -25.64
C ILE A 192 -14.24 15.96 -25.96
N ALA A 193 -13.31 15.71 -25.03
CA ALA A 193 -12.69 14.41 -24.91
C ALA A 193 -13.33 13.70 -23.71
N PRO A 194 -14.39 12.89 -23.95
CA PRO A 194 -14.87 11.96 -22.97
C PRO A 194 -13.80 10.88 -22.83
N HIS A 195 -13.54 10.44 -21.60
CA HIS A 195 -13.10 9.08 -21.27
C HIS A 195 -12.48 8.26 -22.43
N ALA A 196 -11.28 8.61 -22.90
CA ALA A 196 -10.56 7.75 -23.84
C ALA A 196 -10.20 6.46 -23.10
N GLN A 197 -10.76 5.37 -23.62
CA GLN A 197 -10.76 3.99 -23.12
C GLN A 197 -9.56 3.58 -22.26
N LEU A 198 -9.83 3.29 -20.98
CA LEU A 198 -9.01 2.40 -20.14
C LEU A 198 -9.35 0.91 -20.37
N SER A 199 -10.01 0.56 -21.47
CA SER A 199 -10.47 -0.82 -21.77
C SER A 199 -9.63 -1.56 -22.82
N GLU A 200 -8.56 -0.98 -23.36
CA GLU A 200 -7.71 -1.65 -24.36
C GLU A 200 -6.25 -1.84 -23.91
N LEU A 201 -6.06 -2.27 -22.65
CA LEU A 201 -4.85 -3.01 -22.30
C LEU A 201 -5.24 -4.49 -22.24
N SER A 202 -5.33 -5.11 -23.41
CA SER A 202 -5.29 -6.57 -23.54
C SER A 202 -3.91 -7.06 -23.08
N PRO A 203 -3.81 -8.18 -22.33
CA PRO A 203 -2.56 -8.62 -21.71
C PRO A 203 -1.64 -9.25 -22.75
N VAL A 204 -0.73 -8.45 -23.29
CA VAL A 204 0.35 -8.95 -24.13
C VAL A 204 1.50 -9.40 -23.22
N HIS A 205 1.68 -10.73 -23.18
CA HIS A 205 2.79 -11.53 -22.62
C HIS A 205 2.58 -12.12 -21.21
N ALA A 206 1.62 -13.05 -21.14
CA ALA A 206 1.75 -14.24 -20.30
C ALA A 206 1.91 -15.47 -21.22
N GLU A 207 3.02 -15.54 -21.96
CA GLU A 207 3.42 -16.81 -22.56
C GLU A 207 4.14 -17.65 -21.51
N ARG A 208 3.43 -18.67 -21.07
CA ARG A 208 3.98 -19.84 -20.41
C ARG A 208 4.84 -20.56 -21.44
N GLN A 209 6.12 -20.74 -21.17
CA GLN A 209 6.87 -21.84 -21.77
C GLN A 209 6.55 -23.13 -20.99
N PRO A 210 6.16 -24.23 -21.65
CA PRO A 210 6.01 -25.53 -21.01
C PRO A 210 7.32 -26.34 -21.01
N ALA A 211 7.44 -27.15 -19.95
CA ALA A 211 8.42 -28.22 -19.64
C ALA A 211 9.87 -27.79 -19.35
#